data_AF-A0A059X6M9-F1
#
_entry.id   AF-A0A059X6M9-F1
#
_cell.length_a   1.000
_cell.length_b   1.000
_cell.length_c   1.000
_cell.angle_alpha   90.00
_cell.angle_beta   90.00
_cell.angle_gamma   90.00
#
_symmetry.space_group_name_H-M   'P 1'
#
loop_
_entity.id
_entity.type
_entity.pdbx_description
1 polymer ?
#
loop_
_entity_poly.entity_id
_entity_poly.type
_entity_poly.pdbx_seq_one_letter_code
_entity_poly.pdbx_strand_id
1 'polypeptide(L)'
;MGGGIGYVLGSAKEIECDFRSSLSGERSDHYSGAIKKLGVDVGFTTRSRLIWAVFAPTAGYHHGSLGGIYRGATAEATVGAGIGTNVLFGGTAGSIHLQAISVTGQIGLNLAATGTSMTLASAN
;
A
#
# COMPACT_ATOMS: atom_id res chain seq x y z
N MET A 1 30.87 -1.31 25.11
CA MET A 1 29.79 -1.02 24.14
C MET A 1 30.20 0.24 23.39
N GLY A 2 30.65 0.12 22.14
CA GLY A 2 30.96 1.29 21.30
C GLY A 2 29.68 1.86 20.68
N GLY A 3 29.61 3.18 20.51
CA GLY A 3 28.48 3.85 19.85
C GLY A 3 28.47 3.58 18.35
N GLY A 4 27.27 3.42 17.77
CA GLY A 4 27.04 3.25 16.34
C GLY A 4 26.24 4.41 15.76
N ILE A 5 26.44 4.69 14.48
CA ILE A 5 25.63 5.65 13.70
C ILE A 5 24.55 4.85 12.97
N GLY A 6 23.29 5.26 13.10
CA GLY A 6 22.17 4.70 12.35
C GLY A 6 21.53 5.76 11.45
N TYR A 7 21.01 5.35 10.30
CA TYR A 7 20.28 6.20 9.37
C TYR A 7 18.90 5.59 9.10
N VAL A 8 17.88 6.45 9.03
CA VAL A 8 16.52 6.06 8.63
C VAL A 8 16.15 6.89 7.43
N LEU A 9 15.76 6.22 6.36
CA LEU A 9 15.29 6.84 5.12
C LEU A 9 13.79 6.64 5.01
N GLY A 10 13.12 7.56 4.34
CA GLY A 10 11.69 7.47 4.14
C GLY A 10 11.27 8.08 2.83
N SER A 11 10.11 7.64 2.36
CA SER A 11 9.47 8.16 1.16
C SER A 11 7.98 8.32 1.39
N ALA A 12 7.37 9.20 0.62
CA ALA A 12 5.93 9.40 0.56
C ALA A 12 5.49 9.50 -0.89
N LYS A 13 4.40 8.81 -1.25
CA LYS A 13 3.83 8.81 -2.59
C LYS A 13 2.31 8.90 -2.48
N GLU A 14 1.71 9.72 -3.33
CA GLU A 14 0.26 9.75 -3.51
C GLU A 14 -0.18 8.55 -4.34
N ILE A 15 -1.40 8.07 -4.08
CA ILE A 15 -2.02 6.95 -4.78
C ILE A 15 -3.46 7.27 -5.14
N GLU A 16 -3.85 6.78 -6.31
CA GLU A 16 -5.24 6.71 -6.78
C GLU A 16 -5.55 5.25 -7.09
N CYS A 17 -6.66 4.74 -6.60
CA CYS A 17 -7.00 3.33 -6.61
C CYS A 17 -8.47 3.12 -6.94
N ASP A 18 -8.75 2.22 -7.89
CA ASP A 18 -10.10 1.76 -8.18
C ASP A 18 -10.33 0.40 -7.53
N PHE A 19 -11.28 0.33 -6.60
CA PHE A 19 -11.73 -0.93 -6.05
C PHE A 19 -12.76 -1.58 -6.97
N ARG A 20 -12.50 -2.84 -7.31
CA ARG A 20 -13.43 -3.68 -8.06
C ARG A 20 -13.80 -4.87 -7.19
N SER A 21 -15.06 -4.93 -6.77
CA SER A 21 -15.60 -6.09 -6.06
C SER A 21 -15.60 -7.32 -6.97
N SER A 22 -15.31 -8.48 -6.38
CA SER A 22 -15.47 -9.78 -7.05
C SER A 22 -16.93 -10.26 -7.05
N LEU A 23 -17.82 -9.60 -6.31
CA LEU A 23 -19.25 -9.87 -6.31
C LEU A 23 -19.89 -9.22 -7.55
N SER A 24 -20.73 -9.97 -8.26
CA SER A 24 -21.31 -9.52 -9.53
C SER A 24 -22.27 -8.34 -9.34
N GLY A 25 -22.05 -7.26 -10.11
CA GLY A 25 -22.99 -6.14 -10.23
C GLY A 25 -22.68 -4.91 -9.38
N GLU A 26 -21.61 -4.93 -8.57
CA GLU A 26 -21.20 -3.75 -7.78
C GLU A 26 -20.37 -2.75 -8.59
N ARG A 27 -20.54 -1.46 -8.26
CA ARG A 27 -19.83 -0.34 -8.91
C ARG A 27 -18.35 -0.33 -8.51
N SER A 28 -17.50 0.12 -9.44
CA SER A 28 -16.13 0.51 -9.10
C SER A 28 -16.19 1.69 -8.13
N ASP A 29 -15.37 1.65 -7.09
CA ASP A 29 -15.27 2.73 -6.11
C ASP A 29 -13.87 3.32 -6.14
N HIS A 30 -13.78 4.64 -6.20
CA HIS A 30 -12.53 5.37 -6.35
C HIS A 30 -12.00 5.80 -4.98
N TYR A 31 -10.70 5.60 -4.76
CA TYR A 31 -10.02 5.98 -3.54
C TYR A 31 -8.77 6.78 -3.86
N SER A 32 -8.55 7.84 -3.10
CA SER A 32 -7.31 8.60 -3.10
C SER A 32 -6.61 8.46 -1.76
N GLY A 33 -5.29 8.67 -1.74
CA GLY A 33 -4.53 8.42 -0.54
C GLY A 33 -3.04 8.67 -0.67
N ALA A 34 -2.32 8.25 0.36
CA ALA A 34 -0.87 8.31 0.38
C ALA A 34 -0.27 7.09 1.06
N ILE A 35 0.84 6.60 0.50
CA ILE A 35 1.71 5.57 1.08
C ILE A 35 2.97 6.26 1.59
N LYS A 36 3.32 5.99 2.85
CA LYS A 36 4.55 6.45 3.49
C LYS A 36 5.37 5.26 3.93
N LYS A 37 6.66 5.27 3.63
CA LYS A 37 7.64 4.23 3.97
C LYS A 37 8.70 4.80 4.90
N LEU A 38 9.12 3.98 5.85
CA LEU A 38 10.18 4.32 6.80
C LEU A 38 11.10 3.11 7.03
N GLY A 39 12.38 3.25 6.77
CA GLY A 39 13.39 2.20 6.91
C GLY A 39 14.55 2.37 5.94
N VAL A 40 14.96 1.28 5.30
CA VAL A 40 15.90 1.36 4.17
C VAL A 40 15.05 1.49 2.92
N ASP A 41 15.01 2.68 2.33
CA ASP A 41 14.37 2.93 1.03
C ASP A 41 15.30 3.83 0.23
N VAL A 42 16.01 3.23 -0.73
CA VAL A 42 17.01 3.94 -1.52
C VAL A 42 16.67 3.75 -2.99
N GLY A 43 16.51 4.88 -3.68
CA GLY A 43 16.39 4.91 -5.12
C GLY A 43 15.19 5.71 -5.59
N PHE A 44 14.80 5.48 -6.85
CA PHE A 44 13.70 6.18 -7.50
C PHE A 44 12.93 5.23 -8.41
N THR A 45 11.61 5.41 -8.46
CA THR A 45 10.70 4.70 -9.35
C THR A 45 9.89 5.73 -10.13
N THR A 46 9.80 5.60 -11.45
CA THR A 46 9.11 6.59 -12.30
C THR A 46 7.69 6.17 -12.68
N ARG A 47 7.41 4.88 -12.67
CA ARG A 47 6.07 4.30 -12.86
C ARG A 47 5.91 3.16 -11.87
N SER A 48 4.80 3.16 -11.14
CA SER A 48 4.44 2.08 -10.22
C SER A 48 2.97 1.75 -10.38
N ARG A 49 2.64 0.47 -10.42
CA ARG A 49 1.26 -0.02 -10.32
C ARG A 49 1.17 -0.97 -9.15
N LEU A 50 0.19 -0.74 -8.28
CA LEU A 50 -0.10 -1.54 -7.10
C LEU A 50 -1.39 -2.32 -7.34
N ILE A 51 -1.34 -3.63 -7.19
CA ILE A 51 -2.53 -4.48 -7.19
C ILE A 51 -2.57 -5.22 -5.87
N TRP A 52 -3.71 -5.18 -5.19
CA TRP A 52 -3.92 -5.81 -3.89
C TRP A 52 -5.17 -6.68 -3.87
N ALA A 53 -5.06 -7.81 -3.19
CA ALA A 53 -6.22 -8.58 -2.77
C ALA A 53 -6.83 -7.93 -1.51
N VAL A 54 -8.14 -7.73 -1.54
CA VAL A 54 -8.91 -7.18 -0.41
C VAL A 54 -9.68 -8.32 0.24
N PHE A 55 -9.43 -8.56 1.52
CA PHE A 55 -10.23 -9.49 2.32
C PHE A 55 -11.12 -8.70 3.27
N ALA A 56 -12.44 -8.82 3.13
CA ALA A 56 -13.44 -8.08 3.91
C ALA A 56 -14.53 -9.04 4.41
N PRO A 57 -14.33 -9.70 5.56
CA PRO A 57 -15.20 -10.79 6.00
C PRO A 57 -16.55 -10.35 6.61
N THR A 58 -16.75 -9.07 6.89
CA THR A 58 -17.91 -8.55 7.63
C THR A 58 -18.84 -7.73 6.73
N ALA A 59 -20.13 -8.12 6.74
CA ALA A 59 -21.31 -7.36 6.32
C ALA A 59 -21.30 -6.66 4.94
N GLY A 60 -20.69 -7.27 3.92
CA GLY A 60 -20.82 -6.78 2.54
C GLY A 60 -20.06 -5.47 2.27
N TYR A 61 -19.72 -5.25 1.00
CA TYR A 61 -19.03 -4.05 0.59
C TYR A 61 -20.00 -2.87 0.50
N HIS A 62 -19.58 -1.71 1.01
CA HIS A 62 -20.27 -0.44 0.80
C HIS A 62 -19.29 0.59 0.26
N HIS A 63 -19.82 1.57 -0.48
CA HIS A 63 -19.03 2.70 -0.97
C HIS A 63 -18.31 3.38 0.20
N GLY A 64 -17.02 3.64 0.03
CA GLY A 64 -16.12 4.19 1.03
C GLY A 64 -15.65 3.25 2.14
N SER A 65 -16.04 1.97 2.13
CA SER A 65 -15.69 1.01 3.19
C SER A 65 -14.18 0.74 3.32
N LEU A 66 -13.38 0.96 2.27
CA LEU A 66 -11.91 0.84 2.33
C LEU A 66 -11.23 2.10 2.86
N GLY A 67 -11.99 3.14 3.23
CA GLY A 67 -11.43 4.30 3.89
C GLY A 67 -10.73 3.90 5.19
N GLY A 68 -9.62 4.55 5.50
CA GLY A 68 -8.93 4.33 6.77
C GLY A 68 -7.41 4.36 6.70
N ILE A 69 -6.80 3.92 7.79
CA ILE A 69 -5.35 3.87 7.96
C ILE A 69 -4.91 2.41 8.00
N TYR A 70 -3.92 2.11 7.19
CA TYR A 70 -3.29 0.80 7.07
C TYR A 70 -1.82 0.89 7.47
N ARG A 71 -1.31 -0.15 8.10
CA ARG A 71 0.08 -0.25 8.55
C ARG A 71 0.62 -1.64 8.24
N GLY A 72 1.90 -1.72 7.96
CA GLY A 72 2.54 -3.01 7.73
C GLY A 72 3.96 -2.84 7.21
N ALA A 73 4.35 -3.67 6.25
CA ALA A 73 5.71 -3.71 5.75
C ALA A 73 5.74 -3.88 4.23
N THR A 74 6.83 -3.38 3.64
CA THR A 74 7.10 -3.45 2.20
C THR A 74 8.51 -3.94 1.96
N ALA A 75 8.66 -4.81 0.96
CA ALA A 75 9.95 -5.25 0.41
C ALA A 75 9.95 -5.05 -1.11
N GLU A 76 10.95 -4.33 -1.63
CA GLU A 76 11.06 -4.00 -3.06
C GLU A 76 12.49 -4.15 -3.56
N ALA A 77 12.62 -4.62 -4.80
CA ALA A 77 13.89 -4.64 -5.53
C ALA A 77 13.64 -4.36 -7.01
N THR A 78 14.36 -3.39 -7.57
CA THR A 78 14.16 -2.89 -8.94
C THR A 78 15.48 -2.58 -9.62
N VAL A 79 15.70 -3.15 -10.81
CA VAL A 79 16.81 -2.80 -11.71
C VAL A 79 16.25 -2.75 -13.14
N GLY A 80 15.92 -1.55 -13.62
CA GLY A 80 15.17 -1.35 -14.87
C GLY A 80 13.70 -1.70 -14.69
N ALA A 81 13.38 -2.97 -14.43
CA ALA A 81 12.06 -3.44 -14.01
C ALA A 81 12.17 -4.17 -12.67
N GLY A 82 11.16 -4.04 -11.83
CA GLY A 82 11.18 -4.59 -10.48
C GLY A 82 9.80 -5.01 -10.00
N ILE A 83 9.83 -5.85 -8.96
CA ILE A 83 8.65 -6.27 -8.23
C ILE A 83 8.77 -5.86 -6.76
N GLY A 84 7.63 -5.57 -6.17
CA GLY A 84 7.48 -5.24 -4.76
C GLY A 84 6.39 -6.07 -4.13
N THR A 85 6.58 -6.43 -2.86
CA THR A 85 5.52 -7.00 -2.04
C THR A 85 5.20 -6.05 -0.90
N ASN A 86 3.92 -5.83 -0.65
CA ASN A 86 3.47 -5.13 0.54
C ASN A 86 2.46 -5.98 1.27
N VAL A 87 2.54 -5.94 2.60
CA VAL A 87 1.56 -6.55 3.49
C VAL A 87 1.09 -5.44 4.41
N LEU A 88 -0.20 -5.09 4.30
CA LEU A 88 -0.81 -4.02 5.08
C LEU A 88 -2.02 -4.54 5.83
N PHE A 89 -2.19 -4.05 7.05
CA PHE A 89 -3.27 -4.36 7.97
C PHE A 89 -3.89 -3.06 8.49
N GLY A 90 -5.22 -3.01 8.57
CA GLY A 90 -5.94 -1.83 9.07
C GLY A 90 -7.27 -1.64 8.34
N GLY A 91 -7.82 -0.43 8.44
CA GLY A 91 -9.13 -0.05 7.93
C GLY A 91 -9.85 0.92 8.86
N THR A 92 -11.08 1.31 8.51
CA THR A 92 -11.97 2.06 9.41
C THR A 92 -12.29 1.23 10.66
N ALA A 93 -12.45 1.91 11.79
CA ALA A 93 -12.61 1.35 13.13
C ALA A 93 -13.81 0.38 13.27
N GLY A 94 -13.65 -0.87 12.82
CA GLY A 94 -14.43 -2.01 13.33
C GLY A 94 -14.99 -3.03 12.33
N SER A 95 -14.81 -2.95 11.00
CA SER A 95 -15.51 -3.93 10.13
C SER A 95 -14.85 -4.33 8.81
N ILE A 96 -13.57 -4.04 8.55
CA ILE A 96 -12.86 -4.67 7.42
C ILE A 96 -11.40 -4.93 7.83
N HIS A 97 -11.01 -6.21 7.90
CA HIS A 97 -9.63 -6.64 8.16
C HIS A 97 -8.91 -6.91 6.85
N LEU A 98 -8.27 -5.88 6.30
CA LEU A 98 -7.47 -6.06 5.10
C LEU A 98 -6.18 -6.82 5.41
N GLN A 99 -6.01 -7.99 4.80
CA GLN A 99 -4.69 -8.55 4.53
C GLN A 99 -4.34 -8.20 3.09
N ALA A 100 -3.94 -6.94 2.88
CA ALA A 100 -3.60 -6.48 1.54
C ALA A 100 -2.20 -7.00 1.21
N ILE A 101 -2.14 -8.25 0.72
CA ILE A 101 -0.98 -8.74 -0.01
C ILE A 101 -1.07 -8.09 -1.38
N SER A 102 -0.06 -7.29 -1.69
CA SER A 102 0.00 -6.57 -2.95
C SER A 102 1.26 -6.90 -3.70
N VAL A 103 1.15 -6.88 -5.02
CA VAL A 103 2.29 -6.93 -5.93
C VAL A 103 2.39 -5.58 -6.60
N THR A 104 3.59 -5.00 -6.52
CA THR A 104 3.90 -3.74 -7.18
C THR A 104 4.79 -4.03 -8.38
N GLY A 105 4.39 -3.57 -9.56
CA GLY A 105 5.27 -3.51 -10.73
C GLY A 105 5.84 -2.11 -10.86
N GLN A 106 7.17 -1.98 -11.01
CA GLN A 106 7.82 -0.68 -11.05
C GLN A 106 9.02 -0.61 -12.00
N ILE A 107 9.27 0.59 -12.52
CA ILE A 107 10.40 0.91 -13.40
C ILE A 107 11.34 1.88 -12.68
N GLY A 108 12.63 1.54 -12.64
CA GLY A 108 13.66 2.39 -12.02
C GLY A 108 14.81 1.61 -11.39
N LEU A 109 15.40 2.22 -10.35
CA LEU A 109 16.47 1.66 -9.54
C LEU A 109 16.08 1.87 -8.09
N ASN A 110 15.72 0.81 -7.38
CA ASN A 110 15.25 0.90 -6.00
C ASN A 110 15.55 -0.39 -5.21
N LEU A 111 15.89 -0.22 -3.94
CA LEU A 111 15.93 -1.28 -2.94
C LEU A 111 15.24 -0.76 -1.68
N ALA A 112 14.18 -1.45 -1.25
CA ALA A 112 13.43 -1.07 -0.05
C ALA A 112 13.11 -2.24 0.87
N ALA A 113 13.29 -2.02 2.16
CA ALA A 113 12.81 -2.84 3.26
C ALA A 113 12.35 -1.89 4.37
N THR A 114 11.04 -1.68 4.45
CA THR A 114 10.47 -0.58 5.25
C THR A 114 9.22 -1.00 6.02
N GLY A 115 8.99 -0.32 7.14
CA GLY A 115 7.66 -0.19 7.70
C GLY A 115 6.85 0.78 6.83
N THR A 116 5.60 0.43 6.56
CA THR A 116 4.74 1.14 5.61
C THR A 116 3.45 1.54 6.29
N SER A 117 3.00 2.76 6.02
CA SER A 117 1.66 3.23 6.37
C SER A 117 0.96 3.75 5.14
N MET A 118 -0.35 3.55 5.08
CA MET A 118 -1.17 4.01 3.99
C MET A 118 -2.46 4.60 4.51
N THR A 119 -2.90 5.65 3.84
CA THR A 119 -4.21 6.27 4.07
C THR A 119 -5.03 6.12 2.80
N LEU A 120 -6.30 5.79 2.95
CA LEU A 120 -7.28 5.77 1.86
C LEU A 120 -8.50 6.59 2.29
N ALA A 121 -9.01 7.39 1.37
CA ALA A 121 -10.28 8.09 1.47
C ALA A 121 -11.06 7.84 0.17
N SER A 122 -12.38 7.66 0.30
CA SER A 122 -13.24 7.60 -0.87
C SER A 122 -13.16 8.93 -1.61
N ALA A 123 -12.98 8.86 -2.92
CA ALA A 123 -13.00 9.99 -3.82
C ALA A 123 -14.34 9.98 -4.56
N ASN A 124 -15.03 11.11 -4.52
CA ASN A 124 -16.37 11.33 -5.07
C ASN A 124 -16.35 11.49 -6.59
#